data_AF-A0AAN4UDV0-F1
#
_entry.id   AF-A0AAN4UDV0-F1
#
_cell.length_a   1.000
_cell.length_b   1.000
_cell.length_c   1.000
_cell.angle_alpha   90.00
_cell.angle_beta   90.00
_cell.angle_gamma   90.00
#
_symmetry.space_group_name_H-M   'P 1'
#
loop_
_entity.id
_entity.type
_entity.pdbx_description
1 polymer ?
#
loop_
_entity_poly.entity_id
_entity_poly.type
_entity_poly.pdbx_seq_one_letter_code
_entity_poly.pdbx_strand_id
1 'polypeptide(L)'
;MEITEEAKEIIENSLYQNELRKIIEYTDDQLVSNDISLSGIQWTVLINHLKEMIDRKKEGASIPEVDSAMFSEVSSDSLLIADNIVKNIGNLSEDEKYILSIHFEAAKENN
;
A
#
# COMPACT_ATOMS: atom_id res chain seq x y z
N MET A 1 0.27 -10.38 10.47
CA MET A 1 1.15 -10.25 9.30
C MET A 1 2.11 -11.44 9.14
N GLU A 2 2.14 -12.06 7.96
CA GLU A 2 3.16 -13.05 7.56
C GLU A 2 4.18 -12.36 6.64
N ILE A 3 5.46 -12.30 7.05
CA ILE A 3 6.54 -11.62 6.30
C ILE A 3 7.48 -12.66 5.71
N THR A 4 7.63 -12.66 4.38
CA THR A 4 8.60 -13.51 3.67
C THR A 4 10.03 -12.97 3.80
N GLU A 5 11.04 -13.78 3.46
CA GLU A 5 12.43 -13.31 3.44
C GLU A 5 12.64 -12.18 2.43
N GLU A 6 11.99 -12.26 1.26
CA GLU A 6 12.04 -11.21 0.24
C GLU A 6 11.46 -9.89 0.76
N ALA A 7 10.36 -9.94 1.52
CA ALA A 7 9.80 -8.75 2.17
C ALA A 7 10.78 -8.15 3.19
N LYS A 8 11.52 -8.97 3.93
CA LYS A 8 12.57 -8.48 4.85
C LYS A 8 13.69 -7.79 4.08
N GLU A 9 14.16 -8.38 3.00
CA GLU A 9 15.21 -7.78 2.15
C GLU A 9 14.78 -6.42 1.58
N ILE A 10 13.52 -6.27 1.15
CA ILE A 10 12.99 -4.98 0.68
C ILE A 10 13.04 -3.93 1.79
N ILE A 11 12.63 -4.31 3.02
CA ILE A 11 12.62 -3.40 4.17
C ILE A 11 14.06 -3.04 4.59
N GLU A 12 14.97 -4.00 4.59
CA GLU A 12 16.36 -3.82 5.00
C GLU A 12 17.17 -2.97 4.01
N ASN A 13 16.90 -3.11 2.72
CA ASN A 13 17.57 -2.35 1.67
C ASN A 13 16.90 -1.00 1.36
N SER A 14 15.82 -0.65 2.04
CA SER A 14 15.14 0.64 1.84
C SER A 14 15.96 1.80 2.42
N LEU A 15 16.13 2.87 1.61
CA LEU A 15 16.76 4.13 2.04
C LEU A 15 16.02 4.79 3.22
N TYR A 16 14.71 4.53 3.32
CA TYR A 16 13.81 5.11 4.34
C TYR A 16 13.22 4.03 5.25
N GLN A 17 14.03 3.04 5.65
CA GLN A 17 13.61 1.86 6.42
C GLN A 17 12.69 2.18 7.60
N ASN A 18 13.02 3.17 8.44
CA ASN A 18 12.20 3.52 9.61
C ASN A 18 10.81 4.04 9.24
N GLU A 19 10.70 4.79 8.14
CA GLU A 19 9.41 5.29 7.65
C GLU A 19 8.61 4.15 7.00
N LEU A 20 9.29 3.28 6.26
CA LEU A 20 8.68 2.08 5.67
C LEU A 20 8.12 1.14 6.75
N ARG A 21 8.86 0.88 7.83
CA ARG A 21 8.35 0.04 8.93
C ARG A 21 7.08 0.62 9.57
N LYS A 22 7.06 1.93 9.82
CA LYS A 22 5.90 2.62 10.39
C LYS A 22 4.67 2.55 9.48
N ILE A 23 4.86 2.72 8.16
CA ILE A 23 3.72 2.63 7.25
C ILE A 23 3.23 1.19 7.09
N ILE A 24 4.11 0.19 7.16
CA ILE A 24 3.73 -1.22 7.17
C ILE A 24 2.90 -1.54 8.41
N GLU A 25 3.36 -1.11 9.59
CA GLU A 25 2.61 -1.28 10.85
C GLU A 25 1.24 -0.61 10.77
N TYR A 26 1.18 0.66 10.31
CA TYR A 26 -0.09 1.36 10.10
C TYR A 26 -1.00 0.64 9.10
N THR A 27 -0.43 0.07 8.05
CA THR A 27 -1.19 -0.66 7.03
C THR A 27 -1.75 -1.97 7.59
N ASP A 28 -0.98 -2.72 8.37
CA ASP A 28 -1.46 -3.94 9.06
C ASP A 28 -2.61 -3.59 10.01
N ASP A 29 -2.52 -2.49 10.76
CA ASP A 29 -3.60 -2.01 11.62
C ASP A 29 -4.88 -1.67 10.83
N GLN A 30 -4.76 -1.02 9.66
CA GLN A 30 -5.91 -0.75 8.79
C GLN A 30 -6.53 -2.04 8.26
N LEU A 31 -5.71 -3.01 7.85
CA LEU A 31 -6.17 -4.30 7.32
C LEU A 31 -6.90 -5.12 8.37
N VAL A 32 -6.32 -5.25 9.57
CA VAL A 32 -6.92 -5.95 10.71
C VAL A 32 -8.24 -5.30 11.12
N SER A 33 -8.33 -3.97 11.11
CA SER A 33 -9.57 -3.25 11.45
C SER A 33 -10.70 -3.44 10.44
N ASN A 34 -10.39 -3.93 9.23
CA ASN A 34 -11.34 -4.18 8.15
C ASN A 34 -11.48 -5.68 7.82
N ASP A 35 -11.01 -6.56 8.71
CA ASP A 35 -11.04 -8.02 8.54
C ASP A 35 -10.38 -8.51 7.22
N ILE A 36 -9.33 -7.83 6.76
CA ILE A 36 -8.57 -8.20 5.56
C ILE A 36 -7.28 -8.89 5.98
N SER A 37 -7.04 -10.09 5.45
CA SER A 37 -5.78 -10.83 5.64
C SER A 37 -5.07 -11.01 4.30
N LEU A 38 -3.77 -10.67 4.28
CA LEU A 38 -2.89 -10.88 3.14
C LEU A 38 -2.00 -12.11 3.39
N SER A 39 -1.79 -12.91 2.35
CA SER A 39 -0.73 -13.92 2.30
C SER A 39 0.66 -13.28 2.33
N GLY A 40 1.69 -14.07 2.65
CA GLY A 40 3.08 -13.59 2.61
C GLY A 40 3.47 -12.95 1.28
N ILE A 41 3.05 -13.52 0.13
CA ILE A 41 3.35 -12.97 -1.20
C ILE A 41 2.64 -11.63 -1.42
N GLN A 42 1.37 -11.51 -1.01
CA GLN A 42 0.64 -10.24 -1.10
C GLN A 42 1.30 -9.16 -0.24
N TRP A 43 1.79 -9.51 0.95
CA TRP A 43 2.58 -8.60 1.78
C TRP A 43 3.87 -8.16 1.08
N THR A 44 4.62 -9.06 0.46
CA THR A 44 5.85 -8.71 -0.27
C THR A 44 5.59 -7.69 -1.38
N VAL A 45 4.54 -7.91 -2.17
CA VAL A 45 4.16 -7.02 -3.27
C VAL A 45 3.66 -5.66 -2.75
N LEU A 46 2.86 -5.65 -1.69
CA LEU A 46 2.40 -4.43 -1.03
C LEU A 46 3.55 -3.64 -0.42
N ILE A 47 4.48 -4.30 0.27
CA ILE A 47 5.65 -3.66 0.90
C ILE A 47 6.54 -3.00 -0.16
N ASN A 48 6.76 -3.65 -1.31
CA ASN A 48 7.48 -3.02 -2.41
C ASN A 48 6.77 -1.75 -2.89
N HIS A 49 5.44 -1.80 -3.04
CA HIS A 49 4.68 -0.63 -3.46
C HIS A 49 4.73 0.51 -2.43
N LEU A 50 4.56 0.22 -1.13
CA LEU A 50 4.68 1.21 -0.06
C LEU A 50 6.07 1.86 -0.03
N LYS A 51 7.12 1.07 -0.28
CA LYS A 51 8.48 1.60 -0.44
C LYS A 51 8.55 2.60 -1.60
N GLU A 52 8.04 2.24 -2.77
CA GLU A 52 8.04 3.13 -3.95
C GLU A 52 7.24 4.41 -3.72
N MET A 53 6.12 4.35 -2.99
CA MET A 53 5.36 5.53 -2.60
C MET A 53 6.19 6.47 -1.70
N ILE A 54 6.91 5.92 -0.72
CA ILE A 54 7.80 6.73 0.12
C ILE A 54 8.93 7.34 -0.71
N ASP A 55 9.53 6.58 -1.64
CA ASP A 55 10.58 7.09 -2.51
C ASP A 55 10.06 8.26 -3.36
N ARG A 56 8.89 8.13 -3.99
CA ARG A 56 8.25 9.21 -4.77
C ARG A 56 8.01 10.46 -3.93
N LYS A 57 7.47 10.31 -2.71
CA LYS A 57 7.30 11.41 -1.75
C LYS A 57 8.62 12.15 -1.52
N LYS A 58 9.73 11.43 -1.36
CA LYS A 58 11.04 12.02 -1.04
C LYS A 58 11.68 12.71 -2.24
N GLU A 59 11.43 12.18 -3.43
CA GLU A 59 11.90 12.73 -4.70
C GLU A 59 11.03 13.89 -5.21
N GLY A 60 9.84 14.09 -4.63
CA GLY A 60 8.84 15.01 -5.17
C GLY A 60 8.28 14.55 -6.52
N ALA A 61 8.37 13.24 -6.78
CA ALA A 61 7.84 12.61 -7.98
C ALA A 61 6.36 12.25 -7.80
N SER A 62 5.67 12.05 -8.91
CA SER A 62 4.26 11.66 -8.94
C SER A 62 4.06 10.54 -9.95
N ILE A 63 3.04 9.72 -9.72
CA ILE A 63 2.59 8.76 -10.73
C ILE A 63 1.93 9.49 -11.91
N PRO A 64 1.83 8.86 -13.10
CA PRO A 64 0.95 9.34 -14.15
C PRO A 64 -0.49 9.45 -13.66
N GLU A 65 -1.24 10.39 -14.26
CA GLU A 65 -2.67 10.54 -13.99
C GLU A 65 -3.42 9.23 -14.31
N VAL A 66 -4.35 8.87 -13.43
CA VAL A 66 -5.11 7.63 -13.52
C VAL A 66 -6.59 7.93 -13.80
N ASP A 67 -7.20 7.20 -14.73
CA ASP A 67 -8.64 7.29 -14.94
C ASP A 67 -9.40 6.56 -13.83
N SER A 68 -9.98 7.32 -12.91
CA SER A 68 -10.78 6.79 -11.79
C SER A 68 -11.94 5.86 -12.22
N ALA A 69 -12.45 6.00 -13.45
CA ALA A 69 -13.50 5.13 -13.97
C ALA A 69 -13.01 3.67 -14.12
N MET A 70 -11.71 3.44 -14.30
CA MET A 70 -11.13 2.09 -14.32
C MET A 70 -11.20 1.37 -12.97
N PHE A 71 -11.48 2.10 -11.88
CA PHE A 71 -11.53 1.60 -10.52
C PHE A 71 -12.97 1.57 -9.97
N SER A 72 -13.99 1.70 -10.84
CA SER A 72 -15.39 1.75 -10.41
C SER A 72 -15.90 0.46 -9.75
N GLU A 73 -15.24 -0.67 -10.00
CA GLU A 73 -15.58 -1.97 -9.40
C GLU A 73 -14.85 -2.23 -8.09
N VAL A 74 -13.86 -1.40 -7.73
CA VAL A 74 -13.14 -1.52 -6.46
C VAL A 74 -14.08 -1.16 -5.31
N SER A 75 -14.10 -1.99 -4.27
CA SER A 75 -14.95 -1.74 -3.11
C SER A 75 -14.59 -0.43 -2.39
N SER A 76 -15.62 0.24 -1.85
CA SER A 76 -15.44 1.50 -1.12
C SER A 76 -14.49 1.37 0.07
N ASP A 77 -14.49 0.21 0.73
CA ASP A 77 -13.59 -0.08 1.85
C ASP A 77 -12.12 -0.17 1.39
N SER A 78 -11.84 -0.80 0.25
CA SER A 78 -10.48 -0.87 -0.31
C SER A 78 -9.97 0.51 -0.70
N LEU A 79 -10.83 1.35 -1.29
CA LEU A 79 -10.51 2.75 -1.60
C LEU A 79 -10.28 3.57 -0.33
N LEU A 80 -11.07 3.35 0.74
CA LEU A 80 -10.93 4.06 2.00
C LEU A 80 -9.62 3.73 2.71
N ILE A 81 -9.24 2.44 2.76
CA ILE A 81 -7.96 2.01 3.34
C ILE A 81 -6.81 2.65 2.56
N ALA A 82 -6.87 2.61 1.23
CA ALA A 82 -5.84 3.21 0.38
C ALA A 82 -5.73 4.73 0.58
N ASP A 83 -6.86 5.43 0.67
CA ASP A 83 -6.89 6.87 0.94
C ASP A 83 -6.28 7.23 2.29
N ASN A 84 -6.59 6.45 3.35
CA ASN A 84 -6.01 6.63 4.67
C ASN A 84 -4.47 6.47 4.66
N ILE A 85 -3.97 5.46 3.94
CA ILE A 85 -2.53 5.20 3.81
C ILE A 85 -1.84 6.30 3.01
N VAL A 86 -2.39 6.71 1.86
CA VAL A 86 -1.86 7.82 1.04
C VAL A 86 -1.77 9.11 1.85
N LYS A 87 -2.81 9.43 2.63
CA LYS A 87 -2.84 10.59 3.53
C LYS A 87 -1.83 10.48 4.67
N ASN A 88 -1.62 9.29 5.21
CA ASN A 88 -0.63 9.04 6.27
C ASN A 88 0.80 9.25 5.75
N ILE A 89 1.11 8.75 4.54
CA ILE A 89 2.41 8.99 3.90
C ILE A 89 2.55 10.49 3.59
N GLY A 90 1.52 11.11 3.02
CA GLY A 90 1.47 12.53 2.71
C GLY A 90 2.36 12.94 1.53
N ASN A 91 2.14 14.14 0.98
CA ASN A 91 2.86 14.68 -0.18
C ASN A 91 2.87 13.73 -1.39
N LEU A 92 1.76 13.06 -1.63
CA LEU A 92 1.53 12.16 -2.74
C LEU A 92 0.34 12.65 -3.59
N SER A 93 0.25 12.16 -4.82
CA SER A 93 -0.96 12.36 -5.64
C SER A 93 -2.14 11.64 -5.00
N GLU A 94 -3.35 12.21 -5.12
CA GLU A 94 -4.58 11.52 -4.72
C GLU A 94 -4.81 10.25 -5.55
N ASP A 95 -4.24 10.16 -6.75
CA ASP A 95 -4.41 9.03 -7.66
C ASP A 95 -3.73 7.75 -7.16
N GLU A 96 -2.77 7.88 -6.24
CA GLU A 96 -2.05 6.75 -5.63
C GLU A 96 -3.01 5.77 -4.94
N LYS A 97 -4.12 6.29 -4.40
CA LYS A 97 -5.12 5.47 -3.71
C LYS A 97 -5.76 4.46 -4.66
N TYR A 98 -5.90 4.78 -5.94
CA TYR A 98 -6.51 3.89 -6.91
C TYR A 98 -5.62 2.67 -7.13
N ILE A 99 -4.33 2.87 -7.41
CA ILE A 99 -3.39 1.76 -7.62
C ILE A 99 -3.20 0.95 -6.34
N LEU A 100 -3.08 1.63 -5.19
CA LEU A 100 -2.92 0.98 -3.90
C LEU A 100 -4.14 0.13 -3.52
N SER A 101 -5.36 0.60 -3.82
CA SER A 101 -6.60 -0.10 -3.46
C SER A 101 -6.71 -1.51 -4.05
N ILE A 102 -6.06 -1.78 -5.19
CA ILE A 102 -6.07 -3.09 -5.84
C ILE A 102 -5.42 -4.17 -4.98
N HIS A 103 -4.42 -3.81 -4.15
CA HIS A 103 -3.79 -4.76 -3.23
C HIS A 103 -4.79 -5.30 -2.20
N PHE A 104 -5.70 -4.44 -1.76
CA PHE A 104 -6.72 -4.79 -0.77
C PHE A 104 -7.92 -5.49 -1.41
N GLU A 105 -8.32 -5.06 -2.60
CA GLU A 105 -9.38 -5.72 -3.35
C GLU A 105 -9.00 -7.17 -3.69
N ALA A 106 -7.78 -7.38 -4.21
CA ALA A 106 -7.28 -8.72 -4.51
C ALA A 106 -7.15 -9.59 -3.24
N ALA A 107 -6.92 -9.00 -2.07
CA ALA A 107 -6.88 -9.74 -0.81
C ALA A 107 -8.27 -10.21 -0.35
N LYS A 108 -9.34 -9.48 -0.70
CA LYS A 108 -10.71 -9.87 -0.38
C LYS A 108 -11.22 -11.00 -1.27
N GLU A 109 -10.86 -11.01 -2.54
CA GLU A 109 -11.31 -12.05 -3.49
C GLU A 109 -10.67 -13.43 -3.23
N ASN A 110 -9.55 -13.47 -2.51
CA ASN A 110 -8.77 -14.69 -2.27
C ASN A 110 -8.98 -15.31 -0.88
N ASN A 111 -9.98 -14.85 -0.11
CA ASN A 111 -10.36 -15.42 1.20
C ASN A 111 -11.74 -16.08 1.16
#